data_AF-A0A968Q5T8-F1
#
_entry.id   AF-A0A968Q5T8-F1
#
_cell.length_a   1.000
_cell.length_b   1.000
_cell.length_c   1.000
_cell.angle_alpha   90.00
_cell.angle_beta   90.00
_cell.angle_gamma   90.00
#
_symmetry.space_group_name_H-M   'P 1'
#
loop_
_entity.id
_entity.type
_entity.pdbx_description
1 polymer ?
#
loop_
_entity_poly.entity_id
_entity_poly.type
_entity_poly.pdbx_seq_one_letter_code
_entity_poly.pdbx_strand_id
1 'polypeptide(L)'
;MKFSAIAEKIGLTQASSLETNPGHDPEITGVAAVDQAGAGSLSYIEGDKFAAFVDTTGASALILPQNEALQARATARGLAW
;
A
#
# COMPACT_ATOMS: atom_id res chain seq x y z
N MET A 1 10.20 0.38 -9.89
CA MET A 1 9.51 -0.82 -10.40
C MET A 1 8.02 -0.70 -10.11
N LYS A 2 7.17 -1.30 -10.94
CA LYS A 2 5.71 -1.26 -10.75
C LYS A 2 5.27 -2.01 -9.48
N PHE A 3 4.23 -1.51 -8.81
CA PHE A 3 3.64 -2.16 -7.64
C PHE A 3 3.13 -3.57 -7.98
N SER A 4 2.51 -3.76 -9.14
CA SER A 4 2.08 -5.07 -9.65
C SER A 4 3.23 -6.08 -9.67
N ALA A 5 4.39 -5.69 -10.19
CA ALA A 5 5.59 -6.53 -10.21
C ALA A 5 6.16 -6.80 -8.81
N ILE A 6 5.96 -5.87 -7.85
CA ILE A 6 6.31 -6.12 -6.46
C ILE A 6 5.35 -7.16 -5.88
N ALA A 7 4.04 -6.93 -5.98
CA ALA A 7 3.00 -7.82 -5.48
C ALA A 7 3.20 -9.27 -5.95
N GLU A 8 3.53 -9.45 -7.24
CA GLU A 8 3.86 -10.76 -7.81
C GLU A 8 5.11 -11.38 -7.16
N LYS A 9 6.17 -10.59 -6.93
CA LYS A 9 7.42 -11.06 -6.32
C LYS A 9 7.30 -11.42 -4.84
N ILE A 10 6.51 -10.66 -4.06
CA ILE A 10 6.25 -10.99 -2.65
C ILE A 10 5.23 -12.14 -2.50
N GLY A 11 4.60 -12.56 -3.60
CA GLY A 11 3.56 -13.58 -3.56
C GLY A 11 2.34 -13.08 -2.79
N LEU A 12 1.86 -11.86 -3.09
CA LEU A 12 0.60 -11.38 -2.55
C LEU A 12 -0.51 -12.35 -2.96
N THR A 13 -1.02 -13.12 -2.00
CA THR A 13 -1.91 -14.26 -2.26
C THR A 13 -3.36 -14.00 -1.84
N GLN A 14 -3.63 -12.90 -1.13
CA GLN A 14 -4.93 -12.67 -0.51
C GLN A 14 -5.78 -11.62 -1.21
N ALA A 15 -5.33 -10.36 -1.22
CA ALA A 15 -6.08 -9.26 -1.81
C ALA A 15 -5.15 -8.11 -2.13
N SER A 16 -5.45 -7.38 -3.21
CA SER A 16 -4.78 -6.11 -3.50
C SER A 16 -5.72 -5.08 -4.08
N SER A 17 -5.38 -3.82 -3.90
CA SER A 17 -5.99 -2.68 -4.58
C SER A 17 -6.07 -2.85 -6.10
N LEU A 18 -5.14 -3.60 -6.72
CA LEU A 18 -5.13 -3.86 -8.16
C LEU A 18 -6.33 -4.68 -8.64
N GLU A 19 -7.00 -5.43 -7.76
CA GLU A 19 -8.22 -6.16 -8.14
C GLU A 19 -9.42 -5.24 -8.31
N THR A 20 -9.48 -4.18 -7.50
CA THR A 20 -10.55 -3.18 -7.58
C THR A 20 -10.21 -2.02 -8.51
N ASN A 21 -8.92 -1.71 -8.66
CA ASN A 21 -8.43 -0.66 -9.54
C ASN A 21 -7.12 -1.08 -10.23
N PRO A 22 -7.19 -1.94 -11.27
CA PRO A 22 -6.02 -2.48 -11.95
C PRO A 22 -5.16 -1.41 -12.67
N GLY A 23 -5.71 -0.21 -12.91
CA GLY A 23 -4.94 0.92 -13.44
C GLY A 23 -4.04 1.60 -12.39
N HIS A 24 -4.21 1.28 -11.10
CA HIS A 24 -3.52 1.94 -10.01
C HIS A 24 -2.20 1.24 -9.66
N ASP A 25 -1.28 1.28 -10.63
CA ASP A 25 0.03 0.63 -10.55
C ASP A 25 1.16 1.69 -10.50
N PRO A 26 1.38 2.31 -9.32
CA PRO A 26 2.39 3.35 -9.17
C PRO A 26 3.81 2.77 -9.32
N GLU A 27 4.74 3.64 -9.72
CA GLU A 27 6.14 3.28 -9.73
C GLU A 27 6.73 3.43 -8.33
N ILE A 28 7.23 2.32 -7.80
CA ILE A 28 7.90 2.23 -6.52
C ILE A 28 9.41 2.28 -6.73
N THR A 29 10.05 3.30 -6.18
CA THR A 29 11.50 3.58 -6.28
C THR A 29 12.25 3.15 -5.02
N GLY A 30 11.56 2.94 -3.90
CA GLY A 30 12.17 2.54 -2.65
C GLY A 30 11.16 2.03 -1.62
N VAL A 31 11.69 1.65 -0.46
CA VAL A 31 10.91 1.19 0.69
C VAL A 31 11.21 2.13 1.85
N ALA A 32 10.18 2.57 2.57
CA ALA A 32 10.33 3.50 3.69
C ALA A 32 9.35 3.17 4.81
N ALA A 33 9.68 3.58 6.03
CA ALA A 33 8.74 3.51 7.15
C ALA A 33 7.53 4.41 6.87
N VAL A 34 6.34 4.01 7.33
CA VAL A 34 5.08 4.66 6.99
C VAL A 34 5.02 6.14 7.38
N ASP A 35 5.78 6.55 8.40
CA ASP A 35 5.91 7.92 8.89
C ASP A 35 6.96 8.77 8.13
N GLN A 36 7.88 8.14 7.42
CA GLN A 36 8.92 8.79 6.61
C GLN A 36 8.73 8.58 5.10
N ALA A 37 7.67 7.89 4.70
CA ALA A 37 7.45 7.51 3.32
C ALA A 37 7.01 8.70 2.48
N GLY A 38 7.72 8.88 1.36
CA GLY A 38 7.39 9.86 0.34
C GLY A 38 6.84 9.21 -0.93
N ALA A 39 6.61 10.05 -1.93
CA ALA A 39 6.15 9.61 -3.24
C ALA A 39 7.14 8.59 -3.85
N GLY A 40 6.60 7.49 -4.37
CA GLY A 40 7.36 6.37 -4.90
C GLY A 40 7.85 5.38 -3.83
N SER A 41 7.54 5.59 -2.56
CA SER A 41 7.88 4.63 -1.51
C SER A 41 6.78 3.59 -1.31
N LEU A 42 7.20 2.35 -1.03
CA LEU A 42 6.37 1.31 -0.45
C LEU A 42 6.57 1.29 1.07
N SER A 43 5.48 1.22 1.82
CA SER A 43 5.52 1.05 3.27
C SER A 43 4.72 -0.15 3.71
N TYR A 44 4.93 -0.59 4.94
CA TYR A 44 4.21 -1.68 5.57
C TYR A 44 3.55 -1.18 6.84
N ILE A 45 2.29 -1.54 7.02
CA ILE A 45 1.51 -1.26 8.23
C ILE A 45 1.09 -2.60 8.78
N GLU A 46 1.44 -2.86 10.03
CA GLU A 46 0.97 -4.04 10.77
C GLU A 46 0.28 -3.60 12.06
N GLY A 47 -0.93 -4.14 12.26
CA GLY A 47 -1.73 -3.87 13.45
C GLY A 47 -2.34 -2.47 13.51
N ASP A 48 -3.26 -2.30 14.45
CA ASP A 48 -4.06 -1.06 14.58
C ASP A 48 -3.23 0.15 15.03
N LYS A 49 -2.04 -0.09 15.60
CA LYS A 49 -1.16 0.97 16.11
C LYS A 49 -0.75 1.97 15.02
N PHE A 50 -0.58 1.51 13.79
CA PHE A 50 -0.16 2.33 12.67
C PHE A 50 -1.29 2.60 11.67
N ALA A 51 -2.53 2.20 12.00
CA ALA A 51 -3.72 2.41 11.17
C ALA A 51 -3.92 3.87 10.77
N ALA A 52 -3.64 4.80 11.69
CA ALA A 52 -3.78 6.24 11.45
C ALA A 52 -2.81 6.75 10.38
N PHE A 53 -1.69 6.06 10.13
CA PHE A 53 -0.76 6.46 9.09
C PHE A 53 -1.26 6.15 7.68
N VAL A 54 -2.26 5.27 7.51
CA VAL A 54 -2.94 5.12 6.21
C VAL A 54 -3.47 6.45 5.73
N ASP A 55 -3.89 7.33 6.65
CA ASP A 55 -4.50 8.62 6.34
C ASP A 55 -3.48 9.75 6.14
N THR A 56 -2.26 9.63 6.68
CA THR A 56 -1.25 10.70 6.68
C THR A 56 0.01 10.38 5.87
N THR A 57 0.25 9.11 5.54
CA THR A 57 1.46 8.69 4.83
C THR A 57 1.53 9.28 3.42
N GLY A 58 2.76 9.58 3.00
CA GLY A 58 3.11 9.97 1.64
C GLY A 58 3.52 8.80 0.74
N ALA A 59 3.48 7.57 1.25
CA ALA A 59 3.77 6.36 0.48
C ALA A 59 2.85 6.27 -0.76
N SER A 60 3.39 5.77 -1.87
CA SER A 60 2.57 5.47 -3.05
C SER A 60 1.91 4.09 -2.97
N ALA A 61 2.49 3.18 -2.17
CA ALA A 61 1.92 1.87 -1.91
C ALA A 61 2.08 1.46 -0.44
N LEU A 62 1.15 0.64 0.07
CA LEU A 62 1.08 0.18 1.45
C LEU A 62 0.83 -1.32 1.52
N ILE A 63 1.70 -2.10 2.12
CA ILE A 63 1.37 -3.48 2.49
C ILE A 63 0.51 -3.42 3.75
N LEU A 64 -0.72 -3.94 3.67
CA LEU A 64 -1.70 -3.93 4.75
C LEU A 64 -2.01 -5.36 5.23
N PRO A 65 -2.42 -5.53 6.51
CA PRO A 65 -2.93 -6.80 6.98
C PRO A 65 -4.33 -7.04 6.40
N GLN A 66 -4.87 -8.24 6.60
CA GLN A 66 -6.24 -8.59 6.21
C GLN A 66 -7.25 -7.88 7.13
N ASN A 67 -7.43 -6.59 6.89
CA ASN A 67 -8.30 -5.69 7.64
C ASN A 67 -9.02 -4.78 6.64
N GLU A 68 -10.29 -5.10 6.37
CA GLU A 68 -11.12 -4.40 5.39
C GLU A 68 -11.22 -2.90 5.69
N ALA A 69 -11.19 -2.48 6.96
CA ALA A 69 -11.25 -1.08 7.32
C ALA A 69 -9.97 -0.30 6.95
N LEU A 70 -8.79 -0.95 6.98
CA LEU A 70 -7.54 -0.33 6.52
C LEU A 70 -7.48 -0.29 5.00
N GLN A 71 -7.85 -1.40 4.37
CA GLN A 71 -7.91 -1.56 2.93
C GLN A 71 -8.86 -0.56 2.29
N ALA A 72 -10.07 -0.40 2.84
CA ALA A 72 -11.04 0.59 2.37
C ALA A 72 -10.51 2.03 2.49
N ARG A 73 -9.78 2.35 3.57
CA ARG A 73 -9.15 3.68 3.74
C ARG A 73 -8.08 3.94 2.70
N ALA A 74 -7.20 2.97 2.46
CA ALA A 74 -6.17 3.09 1.43
C ALA A 74 -6.77 3.21 0.02
N THR A 75 -7.79 2.40 -0.31
CA THR A 75 -8.53 2.53 -1.58
C THR A 75 -9.21 3.88 -1.72
N ALA A 76 -9.85 4.39 -0.66
CA ALA A 76 -10.53 5.69 -0.66
C ALA A 76 -9.55 6.86 -0.88
N ARG A 77 -8.29 6.72 -0.42
CA ARG A 77 -7.22 7.68 -0.70
C ARG A 77 -6.60 7.52 -2.10
N GLY A 78 -6.93 6.45 -2.82
CA GLY A 78 -6.23 6.10 -4.05
C GLY A 78 -4.78 5.73 -3.78
N LEU A 79 -4.52 4.93 -2.74
CA LEU A 79 -3.23 4.32 -2.48
C LEU A 79 -3.24 2.88 -2.98
N ALA A 80 -2.12 2.43 -3.54
CA ALA A 80 -1.95 1.01 -3.83
C ALA A 80 -1.70 0.27 -2.51
N TRP A 81 -2.29 -0.90 -2.35
CA TRP A 81 -2.09 -1.80 -1.23
C TRP A 81 -2.29 -3.25 -1.64
#